data_AF-A0A2N3E226-F1
#
_entry.id   AF-A0A2N3E226-F1
#
_cell.length_a   1.000
_cell.length_b   1.000
_cell.length_c   1.000
_cell.angle_alpha   90.00
_cell.angle_beta   90.00
_cell.angle_gamma   90.00
#
_symmetry.space_group_name_H-M   'P 1'
#
loop_
_entity.id
_entity.type
_entity.pdbx_description
1 polymer ?
#
loop_
_entity_poly.entity_id
_entity_poly.type
_entity_poly.pdbx_seq_one_letter_code
_entity_poly.pdbx_strand_id
1 'polypeptide(L)' 'LRVCAVDGRANICRGCGRSLKEIAGWGAMSDGERDAVLRALPERIDALGDKASDREEALAKIAELLGG' A
#
# COMPACT_ATOMS: atom_id res chain seq x y z
N LEU A 1 8.79 -0.46 15.34
CA LEU A 1 7.51 0.21 15.05
C LEU A 1 7.53 0.64 13.58
N ARG A 2 6.76 0.02 12.68
CA ARG A 2 6.65 0.50 11.28
C ARG A 2 5.66 1.67 11.26
N VAL A 3 6.17 2.90 11.30
CA VAL A 3 5.32 4.10 11.28
C VAL A 3 4.75 4.29 9.87
N CYS A 4 3.43 4.15 9.72
CA CYS A 4 2.75 4.49 8.48
C CYS A 4 2.61 6.01 8.37
N ALA A 5 3.30 6.62 7.40
CA ALA A 5 3.16 8.04 7.09
C ALA A 5 2.22 8.20 5.89
N VAL A 6 0.98 8.61 6.15
CA VAL A 6 -0.02 8.88 5.12
C VAL A 6 0.20 10.26 4.52
N ASP A 7 0.24 10.35 3.20
CA ASP A 7 0.17 11.64 2.51
C ASP A 7 -1.27 12.16 2.58
N GLY A 8 -1.49 13.29 3.25
CA GLY A 8 -2.83 13.84 3.47
C GLY A 8 -3.54 14.31 2.20
N ARG A 9 -2.83 14.51 1.08
CA ARG A 9 -3.43 14.88 -0.21
C ARG A 9 -3.76 13.66 -1.05
N ALA A 10 -2.86 12.68 -1.10
CA ALA A 10 -3.05 11.43 -1.84
C ALA A 10 -3.89 10.40 -1.06
N ASN A 11 -4.09 10.61 0.24
CA ASN A 11 -4.82 9.75 1.17
C ASN A 11 -4.34 8.28 1.16
N ILE A 12 -3.05 8.09 0.91
CA ILE A 12 -2.37 6.79 0.87
C ILE A 12 -1.10 6.82 1.71
N CYS A 13 -0.75 5.67 2.28
CA CYS A 13 0.49 5.46 3.01
C CYS A 13 1.67 5.48 2.04
N ARG A 14 2.65 6.35 2.30
CA ARG A 14 3.85 6.51 1.46
C ARG A 14 4.78 5.29 1.48
N GLY A 15 4.60 4.38 2.43
CA GLY A 15 5.41 3.15 2.55
C GLY A 15 4.77 1.88 1.99
N CYS A 16 3.44 1.79 1.90
CA CYS A 16 2.75 0.59 1.41
C CYS A 16 1.65 0.86 0.38
N GLY A 17 1.39 2.12 0.02
CA GLY A 17 0.41 2.49 -1.02
C GLY A 17 -1.06 2.32 -0.63
N ARG A 18 -1.35 1.81 0.58
CA ARG A 18 -2.71 1.59 1.08
C ARG A 18 -3.31 2.87 1.65
N SER A 19 -4.60 3.07 1.42
CA SER A 19 -5.38 4.15 2.03
C SER A 19 -5.73 3.86 3.50
N LEU A 20 -6.07 4.91 4.25
CA LEU A 20 -6.53 4.77 5.64
C LEU A 20 -7.77 3.88 5.75
N LYS A 21 -8.69 3.94 4.77
CA LYS A 21 -9.90 3.11 4.74
C LYS A 21 -9.54 1.63 4.59
N GLU A 22 -8.60 1.30 3.71
CA GLU A 22 -8.13 -0.07 3.51
C GLU A 22 -7.32 -0.60 4.69
N ILE A 23 -6.62 0.27 5.42
CA ILE A 23 -5.91 -0.10 6.65
C ILE A 23 -6.92 -0.37 7.78
N ALA A 24 -7.88 0.54 7.99
CA ALA A 24 -8.89 0.41 9.04
C ALA A 24 -9.86 -0.76 8.79
N GLY A 25 -10.22 -1.01 7.53
CA GLY A 25 -11.17 -2.06 7.14
C GLY A 25 -10.58 -3.44 6.91
N TRP A 26 -9.25 -3.61 7.00
CA TRP A 26 -8.58 -4.83 6.54
C TRP A 26 -9.08 -6.13 7.18
N GLY A 27 -9.36 -6.09 8.49
CA GLY A 27 -9.85 -7.26 9.22
C GLY A 27 -11.22 -7.74 8.75
N ALA A 28 -12.04 -6.84 8.20
CA ALA A 28 -13.38 -7.14 7.70
C ALA A 28 -13.42 -7.48 6.20
N MET A 29 -12.33 -7.24 5.47
CA MET A 29 -12.23 -7.60 4.05
C MET A 29 -12.13 -9.10 3.86
N SER A 30 -12.82 -9.62 2.85
CA SER A 30 -12.63 -10.98 2.32
C SER A 30 -11.26 -11.11 1.65
N ASP A 31 -10.80 -12.34 1.45
CA ASP A 31 -9.51 -12.58 0.79
C ASP A 31 -9.47 -12.03 -0.64
N GLY A 32 -10.59 -12.11 -1.38
CA GLY A 32 -10.69 -11.50 -2.71
C GLY A 32 -10.58 -9.97 -2.70
N GLU A 33 -11.14 -9.30 -1.68
CA GLU A 33 -11.00 -7.85 -1.52
C GLU A 33 -9.56 -7.47 -1.12
N ARG A 34 -8.94 -8.26 -0.24
CA ARG A 34 -7.53 -8.08 0.15
C ARG A 34 -6.61 -8.22 -1.06
N ASP A 35 -6.84 -9.24 -1.88
CA ASP A 35 -6.12 -9.47 -3.14
C ASP A 35 -6.26 -8.30 -4.11
N ALA A 36 -7.49 -7.81 -4.30
CA ALA A 36 -7.74 -6.66 -5.16
C ALA A 36 -6.99 -5.41 -4.67
N VAL A 37 -6.98 -5.18 -3.36
CA VAL A 37 -6.21 -4.08 -2.75
C VAL A 37 -4.72 -4.27 -3.01
N LEU A 38 -4.15 -5.44 -2.73
CA LEU A 38 -2.73 -5.73 -2.90
C LEU A 38 -2.27 -5.54 -4.35
N ARG A 39 -3.06 -5.98 -5.34
CA ARG A 39 -2.76 -5.82 -6.77
C ARG A 39 -2.78 -4.36 -7.23
N ALA A 40 -3.51 -3.49 -6.55
CA ALA A 40 -3.55 -2.06 -6.86
C ALA A 40 -2.40 -1.26 -6.22
N LEU A 41 -1.65 -1.83 -5.27
CA LEU A 41 -0.59 -1.11 -4.55
C LEU A 41 0.63 -0.74 -5.41
N PRO A 42 1.12 -1.58 -6.36
CA PRO A 42 2.27 -1.23 -7.17
C PRO A 42 2.04 0.06 -7.97
N GLU A 43 0.89 0.16 -8.63
CA GLU A 43 0.51 1.33 -9.42
C GLU A 43 0.40 2.59 -8.55
N ARG A 44 -0.11 2.47 -7.32
CA ARG A 44 -0.23 3.59 -6.38
C ARG A 44 1.13 4.06 -5.85
N ILE A 45 2.06 3.13 -5.61
CA ILE A 45 3.44 3.46 -5.25
C ILE A 45 4.15 4.13 -6.43
N ASP A 46 3.91 3.68 -7.65
CA ASP A 46 4.45 4.32 -8.86
C ASP A 46 3.91 5.74 -9.05
N ALA A 47 2.61 5.94 -8.81
CA ALA A 47 1.99 7.26 -8.88
C ALA A 47 2.50 8.23 -7.80
N LEU A 48 3.05 7.73 -6.69
CA LEU A 48 3.67 8.58 -5.66
C LEU A 48 5.02 9.15 -6.11
N GLY A 49 5.78 8.43 -6.95
CA GLY A 49 7.12 8.83 -7.38
C GLY A 49 8.02 9.20 -6.20
N ASP A 50 8.60 10.41 -6.24
CA ASP A 50 9.49 10.96 -5.19
C ASP A 50 8.81 11.12 -3.82
N LYS A 51 7.48 11.01 -3.75
CA LYS A 51 6.75 11.05 -2.47
C LYS A 51 6.71 9.70 -1.77
N ALA A 52 7.06 8.60 -2.45
CA ALA A 52 7.19 7.31 -1.78
C ALA A 52 8.37 7.35 -0.79
N SER A 53 8.19 6.76 0.40
CA SER A 53 9.24 6.78 1.43
C SER A 53 10.50 6.04 0.96
N ASP A 54 10.28 4.92 0.28
CA ASP A 54 11.28 4.12 -0.42
C ASP A 54 10.51 3.29 -1.47
N ARG A 55 10.56 3.72 -2.74
CA ARG A 55 9.77 3.13 -3.81
C ARG A 55 10.15 1.68 -4.07
N GLU A 56 11.44 1.39 -4.09
CA GLU A 56 11.97 0.06 -4.40
C GLU A 56 11.61 -0.93 -3.28
N GLU A 57 11.84 -0.54 -2.02
CA GLU A 57 11.48 -1.37 -0.87
C GLU A 57 9.96 -1.59 -0.78
N ALA A 58 9.15 -0.58 -1.09
CA ALA A 58 7.70 -0.70 -1.11
C ALA A 58 7.22 -1.71 -2.16
N LEU A 59 7.74 -1.64 -3.39
CA LEU A 59 7.40 -2.57 -4.46
C LEU A 59 7.83 -4.01 -4.13
N ALA A 60 9.04 -4.19 -3.58
CA ALA A 60 9.53 -5.51 -3.16
C ALA A 60 8.60 -6.16 -2.12
N LYS A 61 8.17 -5.41 -1.11
CA LYS A 61 7.22 -5.92 -0.10
C LYS A 61 5.85 -6.24 -0.68
N ILE A 62 5.37 -5.45 -1.65
CA ILE A 62 4.10 -5.72 -2.32
C ILE A 62 4.20 -7.01 -3.14
N ALA A 63 5.32 -7.22 -3.85
CA ALA A 63 5.56 -8.45 -4.59
C ALA A 63 5.59 -9.68 -3.67
N GLU A 64 6.26 -9.59 -2.52
CA GLU A 64 6.26 -10.65 -1.50
C GLU A 64 4.83 -10.99 -1.01
N LEU A 65 4.01 -9.97 -0.76
CA LEU A 65 2.62 -10.14 -0.31
C LEU A 65 1.69 -10.76 -1.37
N LEU A 66 2.00 -10.58 -2.66
CA LEU A 66 1.23 -11.15 -3.77
C LEU A 66 1.64 -12.59 -4.12
N GLY A 67 2.59 -13.16 -3.39
CA GLY A 67 3.07 -14.53 -3.60
C GLY A 67 4.28 -14.56 -4.51
N GLY A 68 5.44 -14.19 -3.94
CA GLY A 68 6.71 -14.67 -4.47
C GLY A 68 6.75 -16.19 -4.60
#